data_AF-A0A355RBC6-F1
#
_entry.id   AF-A0A355RBC6-F1
#
_cell.length_a   1.000
_cell.length_b   1.000
_cell.length_c   1.000
_cell.angle_alpha   90.00
_cell.angle_beta   90.00
_cell.angle_gamma   90.00
#
_symmetry.space_group_name_H-M   'P 1'
#
loop_
_entity.id
_entity.type
_entity.pdbx_description
1 polymer ?
#
loop_
_entity_poly.entity_id
_entity_poly.type
_entity_poly.pdbx_seq_one_letter_code
_entity_poly.pdbx_strand_id
1 'polypeptide(L)'
;VLQHGGLAEDVLDHRLNTRTVYMNRISRFIYLDMNYHVEHHMFPMVPYYRLAQLHALIKDDLPAPSPSIYAAFKEMIPVLRRQVTDHDFFLKRELPASARPYREAFHTVLP
;
A
#
# COMPACT_ATOMS: atom_id res chain seq x y z
N VAL A 1 1.95 -0.89 -11.43
CA VAL A 1 0.52 -1.25 -11.53
C VAL A 1 0.04 -2.01 -10.29
N LEU A 2 0.45 -3.25 -10.03
CA LEU A 2 -0.08 -4.05 -8.91
C LEU A 2 -0.05 -3.38 -7.53
N GLN A 3 0.98 -2.57 -7.25
CA GLN A 3 1.18 -1.93 -5.95
C GLN A 3 0.27 -0.70 -5.68
N HIS A 4 -0.36 -0.13 -6.72
CA HIS A 4 -1.16 1.10 -6.61
C HIS A 4 -2.54 0.97 -7.27
N GLY A 5 -2.64 0.19 -8.35
CA GLY A 5 -3.82 0.15 -9.21
C GLY A 5 -5.09 -0.14 -8.44
N GLY A 6 -6.15 0.58 -8.76
CA GLY A 6 -7.45 0.46 -8.09
C GLY A 6 -7.52 1.03 -6.68
N LEU A 7 -6.47 1.67 -6.15
CA LEU A 7 -6.55 2.42 -4.89
C LEU A 7 -6.82 3.90 -5.14
N ALA A 8 -7.01 4.65 -4.05
CA ALA A 8 -7.20 6.09 -4.12
C ALA A 8 -5.99 6.76 -4.77
N GLU A 9 -6.25 7.73 -5.63
CA GLU A 9 -5.24 8.67 -6.15
C GLU A 9 -5.31 9.98 -5.34
N ASP A 10 -4.26 10.79 -5.39
CA ASP A 10 -4.19 12.12 -4.77
C ASP A 10 -4.51 12.20 -3.25
N VAL A 11 -4.33 11.10 -2.52
CA VAL A 11 -4.38 11.08 -1.06
C VAL A 11 -2.98 11.09 -0.46
N LEU A 12 -2.77 11.90 0.58
CA LEU A 12 -1.48 12.04 1.24
C LEU A 12 -1.11 10.84 2.12
N ASP A 13 -2.11 10.13 2.65
CA ASP A 13 -1.87 8.92 3.44
C ASP A 13 -1.53 7.74 2.52
N HIS A 14 -0.24 7.42 2.43
CA HIS A 14 0.24 6.33 1.58
C HIS A 14 -0.38 4.97 1.89
N ARG A 15 -0.88 4.76 3.11
CA ARG A 15 -1.60 3.54 3.49
C ARG A 15 -2.88 3.33 2.67
N LEU A 16 -3.42 4.40 2.08
CA LEU A 16 -4.68 4.37 1.33
C LEU A 16 -4.48 4.33 -0.20
N ASN A 17 -3.29 4.71 -0.70
CA ASN A 17 -2.96 4.74 -2.13
C ASN A 17 -1.98 3.65 -2.59
N THR A 18 -1.44 2.87 -1.65
CA THR A 18 -0.49 1.78 -1.94
C THR A 18 -0.89 0.49 -1.23
N ARG A 19 -0.32 -0.65 -1.65
CA ARG A 19 -0.54 -1.94 -1.00
C ARG A 19 0.74 -2.74 -0.83
N THR A 20 0.78 -3.49 0.27
CA THR A 20 1.75 -4.56 0.50
C THR A 20 1.20 -5.88 0.00
N VAL A 21 2.02 -6.66 -0.70
CA VAL A 21 1.67 -7.96 -1.26
C VAL A 21 2.64 -8.99 -0.71
N TYR A 22 2.15 -10.06 -0.10
CA TYR A 22 3.01 -11.17 0.27
C TYR A 22 3.43 -11.97 -0.96
N MET A 23 4.72 -12.28 -1.00
CA MET A 23 5.37 -12.96 -2.11
C MET A 23 6.29 -14.05 -1.58
N ASN A 24 6.50 -15.10 -2.37
CA ASN A 24 7.46 -16.16 -2.05
C ASN A 24 8.91 -15.62 -2.13
N ARG A 25 9.88 -16.39 -1.61
CA ARG A 25 11.29 -15.97 -1.52
C ARG A 25 11.91 -15.60 -2.88
N ILE A 26 11.57 -16.32 -3.95
CA ILE A 26 12.11 -16.07 -5.30
C ILE A 26 11.59 -14.73 -5.82
N SER A 27 10.28 -14.52 -5.73
CA SER A 27 9.65 -13.25 -6.13
C SER A 27 10.18 -12.08 -5.30
N ARG A 28 10.36 -12.25 -3.99
CA ARG A 28 10.95 -11.24 -3.11
C ARG A 28 12.39 -10.89 -3.49
N PHE A 29 13.20 -11.88 -3.88
CA PHE A 29 14.55 -11.64 -4.37
C PHE A 29 14.55 -10.84 -5.67
N ILE A 30 13.76 -11.26 -6.68
CA ILE A 30 13.65 -10.57 -7.97
C ILE A 30 13.10 -9.14 -7.79
N TYR A 31 12.14 -9.00 -6.89
CA TYR A 31 11.45 -7.74 -6.64
C TYR A 31 12.13 -6.89 -5.55
N LEU A 32 13.32 -7.28 -5.09
CA LEU A 32 14.12 -6.57 -4.10
C LEU A 32 13.31 -6.21 -2.84
N ASP A 33 12.49 -7.11 -2.31
CA ASP A 33 11.59 -6.85 -1.17
C ASP A 33 10.63 -5.65 -1.32
N MET A 34 10.50 -5.06 -2.52
CA MET A 34 9.55 -3.97 -2.82
C MET A 34 8.08 -4.42 -2.79
N ASN A 35 7.83 -5.69 -2.45
CA ASN A 35 6.50 -6.17 -2.18
C ASN A 35 5.91 -5.53 -0.90
N TYR A 36 6.78 -5.00 -0.04
CA TYR A 36 6.49 -4.11 1.10
C TYR A 36 6.45 -2.64 0.63
N HIS A 37 5.46 -2.33 -0.21
CA HIS A 37 5.42 -1.03 -0.90
C HIS A 37 4.84 0.10 -0.06
N VAL A 38 3.89 -0.20 0.83
CA VAL A 38 3.37 0.81 1.77
C VAL A 38 4.50 1.31 2.66
N GLU A 39 5.31 0.37 3.14
CA GLU A 39 6.48 0.61 3.99
C GLU A 39 7.51 1.48 3.26
N HIS A 40 7.78 1.16 1.98
CA HIS A 40 8.67 1.98 1.15
C HIS A 40 8.18 3.42 1.01
N HIS A 41 6.89 3.64 0.75
CA HIS A 41 6.35 5.00 0.64
C HIS A 41 6.33 5.76 1.96
N MET A 42 6.04 5.07 3.07
CA MET A 42 6.07 5.71 4.39
C MET A 42 7.50 6.04 4.85
N PHE A 43 8.48 5.22 4.47
CA PHE A 43 9.87 5.37 4.91
C PHE A 43 10.85 5.11 3.75
N PRO A 44 10.90 5.98 2.73
CA PRO A 44 11.65 5.74 1.48
C PRO A 44 13.17 5.64 1.68
N MET A 45 13.68 6.16 2.79
CA MET A 45 15.09 6.08 3.16
C MET A 45 15.49 4.73 3.77
N VAL A 46 14.53 3.87 4.13
CA VAL A 46 14.83 2.51 4.62
C VAL A 46 15.21 1.64 3.43
N PRO A 47 16.40 0.99 3.46
CA PRO A 47 16.85 0.20 2.33
C PRO A 47 15.96 -1.03 2.13
N TYR A 48 15.78 -1.42 0.87
CA TYR A 48 14.79 -2.42 0.46
C TYR A 48 14.91 -3.76 1.21
N TYR A 49 16.13 -4.22 1.49
CA TYR A 49 16.42 -5.47 2.20
C TYR A 49 16.08 -5.42 3.72
N ARG A 50 15.66 -4.26 4.24
CA ARG A 50 15.16 -4.09 5.61
C ARG A 50 13.64 -3.88 5.67
N LEU A 51 12.95 -3.79 4.54
CA LEU A 51 11.50 -3.51 4.53
C LEU A 51 10.68 -4.60 5.22
N ALA A 52 11.10 -5.86 5.16
CA ALA A 52 10.43 -6.92 5.92
C ALA A 52 10.51 -6.72 7.45
N GLN A 53 11.64 -6.18 7.94
CA GLN A 53 11.80 -5.86 9.37
C GLN A 53 10.94 -4.67 9.75
N LEU A 54 10.93 -3.62 8.91
CA LEU A 54 10.05 -2.47 9.09
C LEU A 54 8.58 -2.88 9.11
N HIS A 55 8.14 -3.69 8.15
CA HIS A 55 6.78 -4.24 8.10
C HIS A 55 6.40 -4.91 9.41
N ALA A 56 7.26 -5.76 9.97
CA ALA A 56 6.97 -6.43 11.24
C ALA A 56 6.78 -5.45 12.41
N LEU A 57 7.44 -4.29 12.39
CA LEU A 57 7.35 -3.26 13.43
C LEU A 57 6.10 -2.39 13.30
N ILE A 58 5.62 -2.14 12.08
CA ILE A 58 4.54 -1.17 11.83
C ILE A 58 3.26 -1.80 11.29
N LYS A 59 3.20 -3.12 11.06
CA LYS A 59 2.05 -3.80 10.44
C LYS A 59 0.71 -3.50 11.11
N ASP A 60 0.70 -3.22 12.42
CA ASP A 60 -0.50 -2.92 13.19
C ASP A 60 -1.03 -1.49 12.95
N ASP A 61 -0.30 -0.66 12.20
CA ASP A 61 -0.70 0.65 11.67
C ASP A 61 -1.05 0.61 10.17
N LEU A 62 -0.91 -0.54 9.50
CA LEU A 62 -1.09 -0.71 8.05
C LEU A 62 -2.38 -1.47 7.70
N PRO A 63 -2.95 -1.26 6.50
CA PRO A 63 -4.00 -2.12 5.99
C PRO A 63 -3.50 -3.57 5.85
N ALA A 64 -4.44 -4.53 5.95
CA ALA A 64 -4.12 -5.93 5.75
C ALA A 64 -3.42 -6.18 4.39
N PRO A 65 -2.23 -6.80 4.37
CA PRO A 65 -1.52 -7.11 3.14
C PRO A 65 -2.33 -8.04 2.24
N SER A 66 -2.15 -7.90 0.92
CA SER A 66 -2.67 -8.90 -0.02
C SER A 66 -1.91 -10.23 0.18
N PRO A 67 -2.59 -11.36 0.40
CA PRO A 67 -1.92 -12.60 0.82
C PRO A 67 -1.11 -13.27 -0.30
N SER A 68 -1.32 -12.86 -1.56
CA SER A 68 -0.55 -13.31 -2.71
C SER A 68 -0.69 -12.34 -3.89
N ILE A 69 0.19 -12.48 -4.88
CA ILE A 69 0.09 -11.78 -6.18
C ILE A 69 -1.28 -12.06 -6.83
N TYR A 70 -1.73 -13.32 -6.81
CA TYR A 70 -3.03 -13.70 -7.37
C TYR A 70 -4.18 -12.99 -6.66
N ALA A 71 -4.18 -12.97 -5.32
CA ALA A 71 -5.21 -12.27 -4.55
C ALA A 71 -5.23 -10.76 -4.85
N ALA A 72 -4.05 -10.15 -4.97
CA ALA A 72 -3.92 -8.73 -5.32
C ALA A 72 -4.50 -8.44 -6.72
N PHE A 73 -4.20 -9.26 -7.74
CA PHE A 73 -4.79 -9.10 -9.07
C PHE A 73 -6.29 -9.37 -9.09
N LYS A 74 -6.75 -10.41 -8.38
CA LYS A 74 -8.18 -10.76 -8.29
C LYS A 74 -9.01 -9.61 -7.72
N GLU A 75 -8.46 -8.86 -6.77
CA GLU A 75 -9.08 -7.67 -6.21
C GLU A 75 -8.94 -6.44 -7.13
N MET A 76 -7.75 -6.22 -7.70
CA MET A 76 -7.45 -5.02 -8.50
C MET A 76 -8.16 -4.99 -9.86
N ILE A 77 -8.19 -6.11 -10.60
CA ILE A 77 -8.69 -6.12 -11.99
C ILE A 77 -10.15 -5.67 -12.11
N PRO A 78 -11.10 -6.14 -11.27
CA PRO A 78 -12.47 -5.65 -11.32
C PRO A 78 -12.59 -4.15 -11.01
N VAL A 79 -11.76 -3.64 -10.09
CA VAL A 79 -11.74 -2.22 -9.73
C VAL A 79 -11.25 -1.37 -10.89
N LEU A 80 -10.14 -1.75 -11.52
CA LEU A 80 -9.62 -1.06 -12.70
C LEU A 80 -10.64 -1.06 -13.84
N ARG A 81 -11.36 -2.17 -14.06
CA ARG A 81 -12.42 -2.23 -15.09
C ARG A 81 -13.55 -1.25 -14.80
N ARG A 82 -13.94 -1.08 -13.54
CA ARG A 82 -14.96 -0.10 -13.14
C ARG A 82 -14.45 1.33 -13.30
N GLN A 83 -13.19 1.58 -12.97
CA GLN A 83 -12.54 2.88 -13.12
C GLN A 83 -12.53 3.40 -14.56
N VAL A 84 -12.64 2.54 -15.58
CA VAL A 84 -12.78 2.96 -16.99
C VAL A 84 -14.05 3.79 -17.24
N THR A 85 -15.12 3.55 -16.49
CA THR A 85 -16.40 4.25 -16.65
C THR A 85 -16.76 5.15 -15.47
N ASP A 86 -16.19 4.90 -14.30
CA ASP A 86 -16.47 5.57 -13.03
C ASP A 86 -15.12 6.00 -12.43
N HIS A 87 -14.60 7.14 -12.89
CA HIS A 87 -13.25 7.60 -12.54
C HIS A 87 -13.07 7.96 -11.05
N ASP A 88 -14.17 8.25 -10.34
CA ASP A 88 -14.16 8.53 -8.90
C ASP A 88 -14.17 7.25 -8.05
N PHE A 89 -14.36 6.08 -8.67
CA PHE A 89 -14.35 4.81 -7.97
C PHE A 89 -12.93 4.38 -7.63
N PHE A 90 -12.74 3.92 -6.39
CA PHE A 90 -11.53 3.24 -5.97
C PHE A 90 -11.84 2.27 -4.84
N LEU A 91 -10.97 1.28 -4.67
CA LEU A 91 -11.02 0.38 -3.54
C LEU A 91 -10.56 1.12 -2.29
N LYS A 92 -11.46 1.24 -1.31
CA LYS A 92 -11.15 1.77 0.02
C LYS A 92 -10.53 0.66 0.87
N ARG A 93 -9.32 0.90 1.36
CA ARG A 93 -8.64 0.03 2.33
C ARG A 93 -8.99 0.48 3.73
N GLU A 94 -9.42 -0.46 4.56
CA GLU A 94 -9.65 -0.21 5.97
C GLU A 94 -8.33 -0.27 6.73
N LEU A 95 -8.11 0.72 7.60
CA LEU A 95 -7.03 0.70 8.56
C LEU A 95 -7.47 -0.07 9.80
N PRO A 96 -6.55 -0.81 10.45
CA PRO A 96 -6.85 -1.48 11.70
C PRO A 96 -7.23 -0.47 12.78
N ALA A 97 -8.04 -0.87 13.75
CA ALA A 97 -8.48 0.02 14.83
C ALA A 97 -7.32 0.56 15.69
N SER A 98 -6.18 -0.13 15.69
CA SER A 98 -4.93 0.31 16.31
C SER A 98 -4.20 1.41 15.54
N ALA A 99 -4.57 1.66 14.28
CA ALA A 99 -3.85 2.58 13.42
C ALA A 99 -3.91 4.00 13.98
N ARG A 100 -2.75 4.62 14.13
CA ARG A 100 -2.68 6.04 14.50
C ARG A 100 -3.34 6.90 13.42
N PRO A 101 -4.11 7.93 13.82
CA PRO A 101 -4.77 8.81 12.87
C PRO A 101 -3.73 9.55 12.02
N TYR A 102 -4.06 9.74 10.75
CA TYR A 102 -3.26 10.61 9.89
C TYR A 102 -3.27 12.04 10.43
N ARG A 103 -2.09 12.66 10.52
CA ARG A 103 -1.92 14.01 11.04
C ARG A 103 -1.74 14.99 9.90
N GLU A 104 -2.87 15.47 9.37
CA GLU A 104 -2.91 16.46 8.27
C GLU A 104 -2.14 17.75 8.59
N ALA A 105 -2.09 18.12 9.88
CA ALA A 105 -1.38 19.31 10.37
C ALA A 105 0.12 19.33 10.04
N PHE A 106 0.75 18.18 9.78
CA PHE A 106 2.17 18.11 9.39
C PHE A 106 2.42 18.29 7.89
N HIS A 107 1.35 18.29 7.08
CA HIS A 107 1.43 18.27 5.61
C HIS A 107 0.64 19.42 4.97
N THR A 108 -0.07 20.19 5.79
CA THR A 108 -0.59 21.50 5.40
C THR A 108 0.56 22.49 5.47
N VAL A 109 0.89 23.10 4.33
CA VAL A 109 1.84 24.22 4.30
C VAL A 109 1.21 25.35 5.11
N LEU A 110 1.87 25.76 6.19
CA LEU A 110 1.47 26.97 6.90
C LEU A 110 1.49 28.15 5.91
N PRO A 111 0.52 29.06 5.96
CA PRO A 111 0.34 30.13 4.97
C PRO A 111 1.59 30.99 4.76
#